data_AF-X1U5L3-F1
#
_entry.id   AF-X1U5L3-F1
#
_cell.length_a   1.000
_cell.length_b   1.000
_cell.length_c   1.000
_cell.angle_alpha   90.00
_cell.angle_beta   90.00
_cell.angle_gamma   90.00
#
_symmetry.space_group_name_H-M   'P 1'
#
loop_
_entity.id
_entity.type
_entity.pdbx_description
1 polymer ?
#
loop_
_entity_poly.entity_id
_entity_poly.type
_entity_poly.pdbx_seq_one_letter_code
_entity_poly.pdbx_strand_id
1 'polypeptide(L)'
;KEKGALVITALLVLGVLLLLSAYFLTFTLAEARISKSQTIASQTYYLTEAAIYEAIWKLKNDPDWQTNFETMPGCQTWSASFSRSNTLLPNGSYQIDIQNLACARGQIVATGIINLPDGKTAQRIIKTEVFKAIGNPVEDIAVFAGGGGKKDELKIKDSIINIYDGNIFSNAKIKIEGKNTNVTIIDNPETTEKLEGQILAVKEYEEKDSAVTAAEIHAENEPYTPAADSLFMPMVDFDSRESSSHKSQAQTKEDEGKCQILCNDSSCTSSCNGGSCD
;
A
#
# COMPACT_ATOMS: atom_id res chain seq x y z
N LYS A 1 -43.72 56.67 -33.45
CA LYS A 1 -43.80 55.62 -32.40
C LYS A 1 -43.02 54.36 -32.77
N GLU A 2 -43.07 53.89 -34.01
CA GLU A 2 -42.37 52.66 -34.46
C GLU A 2 -40.84 52.70 -34.33
N LYS A 3 -40.18 53.84 -34.63
CA LYS A 3 -38.72 53.96 -34.49
C LYS A 3 -38.21 53.81 -33.05
N GLY A 4 -39.01 54.16 -32.05
CA GLY A 4 -38.63 54.01 -30.63
C GLY A 4 -38.68 52.55 -30.17
N ALA A 5 -39.67 51.79 -30.65
CA ALA A 5 -39.79 50.36 -30.33
C ALA A 5 -38.59 49.56 -30.88
N LEU A 6 -38.10 49.90 -32.08
CA LEU A 6 -36.97 49.23 -32.72
C LEU A 6 -35.64 49.44 -31.97
N VAL A 7 -35.45 50.61 -31.35
CA VAL A 7 -34.28 50.89 -30.51
C VAL A 7 -34.37 50.13 -29.18
N ILE A 8 -35.56 50.06 -28.58
CA ILE A 8 -35.78 49.32 -27.33
C ILE A 8 -35.54 47.82 -27.55
N THR A 9 -36.07 47.24 -28.63
CA THR A 9 -35.84 45.82 -28.93
C THR A 9 -34.38 45.53 -29.23
N ALA A 10 -33.66 46.40 -29.96
CA ALA A 10 -32.23 46.25 -30.21
C ALA A 10 -31.40 46.29 -28.91
N LEU A 11 -31.72 47.21 -27.98
CA LEU A 11 -31.08 47.28 -26.66
C LEU A 11 -31.36 46.04 -25.82
N LEU A 12 -32.59 45.52 -25.87
CA LEU A 12 -32.98 44.32 -25.14
C LEU A 12 -32.21 43.10 -25.67
N VAL A 13 -32.15 42.92 -26.99
CA VAL A 13 -31.39 41.83 -27.63
C VAL A 13 -29.90 41.95 -27.32
N LEU A 14 -29.32 43.15 -27.39
CA LEU A 14 -27.91 43.39 -27.02
C LEU A 14 -27.65 43.06 -25.55
N GLY A 15 -28.56 43.44 -24.65
CA GLY A 15 -28.47 43.12 -23.22
C GLY A 15 -28.50 41.62 -22.96
N VAL A 16 -29.38 40.88 -23.64
CA VAL A 16 -29.42 39.41 -23.55
C VAL A 16 -28.12 38.79 -24.08
N LEU A 17 -27.61 39.25 -25.23
CA LEU A 17 -26.35 38.75 -25.80
C LEU A 17 -25.15 39.01 -24.89
N LEU A 18 -25.09 40.18 -24.23
CA LEU A 18 -24.05 40.50 -23.25
C LEU A 18 -24.13 39.60 -22.01
N LEU A 19 -25.33 39.38 -21.47
CA LEU A 19 -25.53 38.47 -20.34
C LEU A 19 -25.12 37.03 -20.69
N LEU A 20 -25.49 36.57 -21.88
CA LEU A 20 -25.16 35.22 -22.35
C LEU A 20 -23.65 35.05 -22.58
N SER A 21 -22.99 36.08 -23.10
CA SER A 21 -21.53 36.11 -23.27
C SER A 21 -20.80 36.11 -21.92
N ALA A 22 -21.26 36.90 -20.95
CA ALA A 22 -20.69 36.94 -19.60
C ALA A 22 -20.88 35.60 -18.86
N TYR A 23 -22.05 34.98 -19.01
CA TYR A 23 -22.33 33.65 -18.47
C TYR A 23 -21.39 32.59 -19.08
N PHE A 24 -21.26 32.56 -20.41
CA PHE A 24 -20.39 31.61 -21.10
C PHE A 24 -18.92 31.76 -20.68
N LEU A 25 -18.44 33.00 -20.55
CA LEU A 25 -17.07 33.26 -20.07
C LEU A 25 -16.86 32.77 -18.65
N THR A 26 -17.83 33.02 -17.75
CA THR A 26 -17.76 32.58 -16.35
C THR A 26 -17.75 31.06 -16.25
N PHE A 27 -18.59 30.39 -17.04
CA PHE A 27 -18.66 28.94 -17.12
C PHE A 27 -17.34 28.34 -17.63
N THR A 28 -16.79 28.87 -18.72
CA THR A 28 -15.51 28.42 -19.28
C THR A 28 -14.35 28.59 -18.29
N LEU A 29 -14.30 29.72 -17.58
CA LEU A 29 -13.30 29.96 -16.54
C LEU A 29 -13.45 29.00 -15.36
N ALA A 30 -14.69 28.64 -15.00
CA ALA A 30 -14.95 27.67 -13.94
C ALA A 30 -14.49 26.26 -14.35
N GLU A 31 -14.84 25.81 -15.56
CA GLU A 31 -14.38 24.51 -16.09
C GLU A 31 -12.86 24.43 -16.19
N ALA A 32 -12.20 25.49 -16.68
CA ALA A 32 -10.75 25.55 -16.73
C ALA A 32 -10.10 25.41 -15.34
N ARG A 33 -10.69 26.03 -14.31
CA ARG A 33 -10.23 25.89 -12.91
C ARG A 33 -10.45 24.48 -12.36
N ILE A 34 -11.60 23.88 -12.64
CA ILE A 34 -11.92 22.50 -12.22
C ILE A 34 -10.96 21.51 -12.87
N SER A 35 -10.74 21.61 -14.19
CA SER A 35 -9.82 20.76 -14.93
C SER A 35 -8.39 20.85 -14.38
N LYS A 36 -7.91 22.08 -14.12
CA LYS A 36 -6.59 22.29 -13.51
C LYS A 36 -6.51 21.67 -12.11
N SER A 37 -7.56 21.82 -11.30
CA SER A 37 -7.64 21.24 -9.96
C SER A 37 -7.58 19.71 -9.99
N GLN A 38 -8.32 19.06 -10.90
CA GLN A 38 -8.28 17.60 -11.05
C GLN A 38 -6.91 17.09 -11.49
N THR A 39 -6.25 17.83 -12.39
CA THR A 39 -4.89 17.50 -12.84
C THR A 39 -3.90 17.53 -11.67
N ILE A 40 -3.91 18.62 -10.89
CA ILE A 40 -3.04 18.76 -9.72
C ILE A 40 -3.35 17.71 -8.65
N ALA A 41 -4.64 17.42 -8.42
CA ALA A 41 -5.05 16.40 -7.46
C ALA A 41 -4.53 15.01 -7.85
N SER A 42 -4.59 14.67 -9.14
CA SER A 42 -4.08 13.39 -9.66
C SER A 42 -2.56 13.32 -9.57
N GLN A 43 -1.85 14.40 -9.91
CA GLN A 43 -0.39 14.48 -9.75
C GLN A 43 0.03 14.33 -8.29
N THR A 44 -0.67 15.01 -7.37
CA THR A 44 -0.39 14.91 -5.93
C THR A 44 -0.67 13.50 -5.43
N TYR A 45 -1.71 12.84 -5.94
CA TYR A 45 -2.03 11.45 -5.62
C TYR A 45 -0.90 10.49 -6.00
N TYR A 46 -0.45 10.52 -7.26
CA TYR A 46 0.63 9.65 -7.72
C TYR A 46 1.97 9.96 -7.06
N LEU A 47 2.22 11.23 -6.72
CA LEU A 47 3.39 11.64 -5.93
C LEU A 47 3.36 10.99 -4.53
N THR A 48 2.20 10.99 -3.86
CA THR A 48 2.03 10.33 -2.56
C THR A 48 2.13 8.80 -2.67
N GLU A 49 1.58 8.18 -3.71
CA GLU A 49 1.74 6.74 -3.94
C GLU A 49 3.20 6.35 -4.15
N ALA A 50 3.96 7.11 -4.94
CA ALA A 50 5.38 6.85 -5.15
C ALA A 50 6.17 6.88 -3.83
N ALA A 51 5.80 7.76 -2.90
CA ALA A 51 6.39 7.83 -1.57
C ALA A 51 6.14 6.53 -0.77
N ILE A 52 4.91 5.99 -0.84
CA ILE A 52 4.58 4.70 -0.21
C ILE A 52 5.42 3.58 -0.80
N TYR A 53 5.55 3.55 -2.13
CA TYR A 53 6.36 2.52 -2.79
C TYR A 53 7.83 2.60 -2.42
N GLU A 54 8.41 3.80 -2.28
CA GLU A 54 9.79 3.96 -1.80
C GLU A 54 9.95 3.47 -0.36
N ALA A 55 9.00 3.79 0.52
CA ALA A 55 9.01 3.32 1.91
C ALA A 55 8.96 1.78 1.98
N ILE A 56 8.10 1.16 1.18
CA ILE A 56 8.02 -0.30 1.09
C ILE A 56 9.29 -0.90 0.48
N TRP A 57 9.87 -0.24 -0.53
CA TRP A 57 11.13 -0.69 -1.12
C TRP A 57 12.25 -0.67 -0.08
N LYS A 58 12.34 0.37 0.76
CA LYS A 58 13.31 0.44 1.86
C LYS A 58 13.08 -0.70 2.86
N LEU A 59 11.85 -0.96 3.28
CA LEU A 59 11.54 -2.12 4.15
C LEU A 59 12.02 -3.47 3.58
N LYS A 60 12.06 -3.61 2.24
CA LYS A 60 12.46 -4.85 1.58
C LYS A 60 13.96 -4.96 1.32
N ASN A 61 14.63 -3.86 1.00
CA ASN A 61 15.97 -3.88 0.40
C ASN A 61 17.02 -3.10 1.21
N ASP A 62 16.61 -2.18 2.08
CA ASP A 62 17.52 -1.44 2.96
C ASP A 62 17.73 -2.25 4.25
N PRO A 63 18.94 -2.75 4.53
CA PRO A 63 19.19 -3.63 5.67
C PRO A 63 18.87 -2.99 7.02
N ASP A 64 19.07 -1.67 7.15
CA ASP A 64 18.80 -0.96 8.40
C ASP A 64 17.28 -0.85 8.61
N TRP A 65 16.52 -0.52 7.57
CA TRP A 65 15.06 -0.49 7.64
C TRP A 65 14.48 -1.87 7.90
N GLN A 66 14.99 -2.89 7.21
CA GLN A 66 14.53 -4.26 7.36
C GLN A 66 14.77 -4.79 8.79
N THR A 67 16.01 -4.70 9.28
CA THR A 67 16.39 -5.22 10.60
C THR A 67 15.61 -4.51 11.70
N ASN A 68 15.48 -3.18 11.63
CA ASN A 68 14.75 -2.43 12.65
C ASN A 68 13.23 -2.65 12.58
N PHE A 69 12.69 -2.93 11.39
CA PHE A 69 11.27 -3.24 11.22
C PHE A 69 10.92 -4.62 11.80
N GLU A 70 11.81 -5.60 11.67
CA GLU A 70 11.48 -7.02 11.88
C GLU A 70 12.08 -7.63 13.16
N THR A 71 13.27 -7.19 13.58
CA THR A 71 14.11 -7.94 14.52
C THR A 71 14.01 -7.41 15.96
N MET A 72 13.88 -8.34 16.92
CA MET A 72 13.95 -8.02 18.35
C MET A 72 15.41 -7.97 18.84
N PRO A 73 15.73 -7.15 19.86
CA PRO A 73 14.85 -6.20 20.55
C PRO A 73 14.72 -4.86 19.80
N GLY A 74 13.59 -4.18 19.96
CA GLY A 74 13.40 -2.79 19.49
C GLY A 74 12.42 -2.60 18.34
N CYS A 75 12.09 -3.65 17.59
CA CYS A 75 11.12 -3.57 16.49
C CYS A 75 9.71 -3.12 16.92
N GLN A 76 9.29 -3.34 18.17
CA GLN A 76 7.94 -2.98 18.62
C GLN A 76 7.67 -1.47 18.64
N THR A 77 8.70 -0.65 18.79
CA THR A 77 8.58 0.81 18.92
C THR A 77 9.36 1.57 17.85
N TRP A 78 9.89 0.84 16.86
CA TRP A 78 10.65 1.46 15.78
C TRP A 78 9.78 2.42 14.96
N SER A 79 10.39 3.54 14.57
CA SER A 79 9.82 4.48 13.64
C SER A 79 10.93 5.12 12.81
N ALA A 80 10.59 5.53 11.59
CA ALA A 80 11.50 6.24 10.71
C ALA A 80 10.73 7.26 9.88
N SER A 81 11.44 8.28 9.43
CA SER A 81 10.88 9.27 8.52
C SER A 81 11.92 9.72 7.51
N PHE A 82 11.45 10.12 6.34
CA PHE A 82 12.28 10.75 5.31
C PHE A 82 11.43 11.65 4.43
N SER A 83 12.07 12.57 3.72
CA SER A 83 11.41 13.46 2.79
C SER A 83 12.23 13.66 1.53
N ARG A 84 11.52 14.00 0.45
CA ARG A 84 12.10 14.29 -0.85
C ARG A 84 11.48 15.54 -1.42
N SER A 85 12.30 16.32 -2.11
CA SER A 85 11.87 17.49 -2.85
C SER A 85 12.36 17.40 -4.29
N ASN A 86 11.53 17.85 -5.22
CA ASN A 86 11.84 17.96 -6.65
C ASN A 86 12.35 16.67 -7.30
N THR A 87 11.88 15.50 -6.85
CA THR A 87 12.32 14.19 -7.39
C THR A 87 11.53 13.78 -8.63
N LEU A 88 10.20 13.77 -8.53
CA LEU A 88 9.30 13.30 -9.60
C LEU A 88 8.64 14.44 -10.38
N LEU A 89 8.41 15.57 -9.71
CA LEU A 89 7.75 16.74 -10.28
C LEU A 89 8.51 17.99 -9.81
N PRO A 90 8.77 18.95 -10.71
CA PRO A 90 9.25 20.25 -10.28
C PRO A 90 8.19 20.90 -9.38
N ASN A 91 8.60 21.35 -8.19
CA ASN A 91 7.73 21.88 -7.12
C ASN A 91 6.91 20.84 -6.36
N GLY A 92 7.14 19.53 -6.62
CA GLY A 92 6.59 18.43 -5.84
C GLY A 92 7.55 18.01 -4.74
N SER A 93 7.00 17.68 -3.57
CA SER A 93 7.73 17.06 -2.46
C SER A 93 6.85 16.05 -1.76
N TYR A 94 7.45 15.07 -1.09
CA TYR A 94 6.73 14.19 -0.18
C TYR A 94 7.50 13.95 1.09
N GLN A 95 6.77 13.58 2.14
CA GLN A 95 7.26 13.15 3.42
C GLN A 95 6.63 11.80 3.75
N ILE A 96 7.45 10.90 4.26
CA ILE A 96 7.05 9.59 4.79
C ILE A 96 7.35 9.56 6.28
N ASP A 97 6.39 9.05 7.02
CA ASP A 97 6.55 8.62 8.41
C ASP A 97 6.07 7.17 8.52
N ILE A 98 6.90 6.29 9.06
CA ILE A 98 6.52 4.90 9.37
C ILE A 98 6.65 4.66 10.88
N GLN A 99 5.68 3.95 11.44
CA GLN A 99 5.68 3.54 12.84
C GLN A 99 5.26 2.07 12.97
N ASN A 100 6.02 1.30 13.75
CA ASN A 100 5.64 -0.06 14.08
C ASN A 100 4.49 -0.10 15.10
N LEU A 101 3.51 -0.95 14.79
CA LEU A 101 2.42 -1.35 15.68
C LEU A 101 2.78 -2.66 16.41
N ALA A 102 3.55 -3.52 15.74
CA ALA A 102 4.22 -4.70 16.28
C ALA A 102 5.48 -4.99 15.44
N CYS A 103 6.29 -5.97 15.84
CA CYS A 103 7.42 -6.39 15.00
C CYS A 103 6.91 -6.90 13.65
N ALA A 104 7.54 -6.43 12.58
CA ALA A 104 7.13 -6.65 11.20
C ALA A 104 5.69 -6.25 10.85
N ARG A 105 5.07 -5.36 11.63
CA ARG A 105 3.77 -4.75 11.33
C ARG A 105 3.81 -3.27 11.66
N GLY A 106 3.60 -2.41 10.66
CA GLY A 106 3.64 -0.96 10.84
C GLY A 106 2.60 -0.22 10.02
N GLN A 107 2.49 1.07 10.29
CA GLN A 107 1.67 2.01 9.53
C GLN A 107 2.59 3.03 8.85
N ILE A 108 2.44 3.17 7.53
CA ILE A 108 3.07 4.20 6.72
C ILE A 108 2.07 5.34 6.55
N VAL A 109 2.50 6.56 6.85
CA VAL A 109 1.81 7.81 6.58
C VAL A 109 2.61 8.57 5.54
N ALA A 110 2.06 8.68 4.33
CA ALA A 110 2.66 9.39 3.22
C ALA A 110 1.95 10.72 2.97
N THR A 111 2.70 11.82 2.95
CA THR A 111 2.21 13.17 2.68
C THR A 111 2.87 13.72 1.42
N GLY A 112 2.12 13.83 0.33
CA GLY A 112 2.56 14.49 -0.90
C GLY A 112 2.09 15.93 -0.95
N ILE A 113 2.95 16.82 -1.44
CA ILE A 113 2.73 18.27 -1.52
C ILE A 113 3.19 18.76 -2.89
N ILE A 114 2.34 19.54 -3.57
CA ILE A 114 2.70 20.29 -4.78
C ILE A 114 2.48 21.77 -4.51
N ASN A 115 3.54 22.58 -4.66
CA ASN A 115 3.45 24.03 -4.54
C ASN A 115 2.95 24.65 -5.83
N LEU A 116 1.93 25.51 -5.74
CA LEU A 116 1.31 26.19 -6.86
C LEU A 116 1.88 27.60 -7.04
N PRO A 117 1.90 28.15 -8.26
CA PRO A 117 2.48 29.47 -8.54
C PRO A 117 1.85 30.64 -7.78
N ASP A 118 0.61 30.47 -7.29
CA ASP A 118 -0.12 31.47 -6.51
C ASP A 118 0.15 31.39 -5.00
N GLY A 119 1.19 30.66 -4.59
CA GLY A 119 1.55 30.46 -3.19
C GLY A 119 0.65 29.49 -2.44
N LYS A 120 -0.30 28.84 -3.13
CA LYS A 120 -1.13 27.77 -2.56
C LYS A 120 -0.41 26.43 -2.64
N THR A 121 -0.89 25.46 -1.87
CA THR A 121 -0.38 24.09 -1.90
C THR A 121 -1.53 23.11 -2.14
N ALA A 122 -1.25 22.09 -2.94
CA ALA A 122 -2.07 20.90 -3.02
C ALA A 122 -1.43 19.82 -2.14
N GLN A 123 -2.22 19.18 -1.28
CA GLN A 123 -1.73 18.17 -0.34
C GLN A 123 -2.59 16.91 -0.43
N ARG A 124 -1.93 15.75 -0.38
CA ARG A 124 -2.58 14.43 -0.27
C ARG A 124 -1.88 13.62 0.82
N ILE A 125 -2.65 13.13 1.78
CA ILE A 125 -2.18 12.26 2.86
C ILE A 125 -2.80 10.87 2.65
N ILE A 126 -1.97 9.83 2.62
CA ILE A 126 -2.39 8.42 2.52
C ILE A 126 -1.82 7.67 3.71
N LYS A 127 -2.63 6.80 4.32
CA LYS A 127 -2.22 5.92 5.40
C LYS A 127 -2.38 4.46 4.95
N THR A 128 -1.34 3.67 5.12
CA THR A 128 -1.31 2.27 4.69
C THR A 128 -0.69 1.41 5.79
N GLU A 129 -1.35 0.32 6.17
CA GLU A 129 -0.74 -0.69 7.03
C GLU A 129 0.10 -1.64 6.18
N VAL A 130 1.30 -1.94 6.66
CA VAL A 130 2.23 -2.89 6.07
C VAL A 130 2.55 -3.95 7.09
N PHE A 131 2.64 -5.19 6.63
CA PHE A 131 3.10 -6.30 7.45
C PHE A 131 3.99 -7.22 6.63
N LYS A 132 4.91 -7.89 7.30
CA LYS A 132 5.66 -9.03 6.77
C LYS A 132 5.46 -10.19 7.72
N ALA A 133 5.13 -11.34 7.18
CA ALA A 133 5.16 -12.57 7.96
C ALA A 133 6.63 -12.82 8.37
N ILE A 134 6.92 -12.63 9.66
CA ILE A 134 8.17 -13.02 10.30
C ILE A 134 7.91 -14.35 11.01
N GLY A 135 8.80 -15.32 10.78
CA GLY A 135 8.63 -16.68 11.26
C GLY A 135 8.44 -17.66 10.10
N ASN A 136 9.09 -18.80 10.24
CA ASN A 136 8.83 -19.94 9.39
C ASN A 136 7.66 -20.70 10.02
N PRO A 137 6.47 -20.75 9.40
CA PRO A 137 5.33 -21.47 9.98
C PRO A 137 5.63 -22.97 10.10
N VAL A 138 6.72 -23.46 9.49
CA VAL A 138 7.17 -24.85 9.57
C VAL A 138 8.36 -25.13 10.48
N GLU A 139 8.91 -24.13 11.16
CA GLU A 139 9.83 -24.37 12.27
C GLU A 139 9.03 -24.80 13.51
N ASP A 140 9.60 -25.74 14.28
CA ASP A 140 9.02 -26.28 15.51
C ASP A 140 7.59 -26.82 15.39
N ILE A 141 7.28 -27.47 14.27
CA ILE A 141 6.04 -28.24 14.13
C ILE A 141 6.22 -29.66 14.68
N ALA A 142 5.41 -30.01 15.67
CA ALA A 142 5.29 -31.38 16.15
C ALA A 142 4.38 -32.23 15.24
N VAL A 143 3.32 -31.63 14.67
CA VAL A 143 2.38 -32.31 13.77
C VAL A 143 2.16 -31.50 12.50
N PHE A 144 2.69 -32.00 11.37
CA PHE A 144 2.53 -31.39 10.06
C PHE A 144 1.60 -32.20 9.16
N ALA A 145 0.53 -31.57 8.69
CA ALA A 145 -0.36 -32.13 7.67
C ALA A 145 -0.25 -31.33 6.36
N GLY A 146 0.51 -31.87 5.40
CA GLY A 146 0.64 -31.33 4.05
C GLY A 146 -0.29 -32.05 3.08
N GLY A 147 -1.25 -31.32 2.50
CA GLY A 147 -2.13 -31.85 1.48
C GLY A 147 -2.63 -30.72 0.55
N GLY A 148 -2.50 -30.92 -0.76
CA GLY A 148 -2.88 -29.93 -1.79
C GLY A 148 -4.33 -30.06 -2.28
N GLY A 149 -5.09 -31.02 -1.74
CA GLY A 149 -6.47 -31.32 -2.11
C GLY A 149 -7.50 -30.49 -1.34
N LYS A 150 -8.64 -30.21 -1.97
CA LYS A 150 -9.81 -29.58 -1.32
C LYS A 150 -10.44 -30.43 -0.20
N LYS A 151 -9.97 -31.66 0.00
CA LYS A 151 -10.49 -32.63 0.99
C LYS A 151 -9.47 -32.99 2.07
N ASP A 152 -8.29 -32.38 2.04
CA ASP A 152 -7.26 -32.72 3.00
C ASP A 152 -7.64 -32.07 4.33
N GLU A 153 -7.83 -32.88 5.36
CA GLU A 153 -8.14 -32.44 6.72
C GLU A 153 -7.21 -33.17 7.70
N LEU A 154 -6.61 -32.42 8.61
CA LEU A 154 -6.02 -32.99 9.81
C LEU A 154 -7.15 -33.20 10.81
N LYS A 155 -7.51 -34.46 11.06
CA LYS A 155 -8.59 -34.81 11.96
C LYS A 155 -8.06 -35.50 13.21
N ILE A 156 -8.27 -34.87 14.37
CA ILE A 156 -7.98 -35.45 15.69
C ILE A 156 -9.31 -35.85 16.31
N LYS A 157 -9.45 -37.14 16.66
CA LYS A 157 -10.69 -37.69 17.20
C LYS A 157 -10.44 -38.75 18.26
N ASP A 158 -11.27 -38.71 19.31
CA ASP A 158 -11.29 -39.64 20.44
C ASP A 158 -9.88 -39.90 21.00
N SER A 159 -9.07 -38.84 21.08
CA SER A 159 -7.63 -38.92 21.37
C SER A 159 -7.19 -37.84 22.37
N ILE A 160 -6.21 -38.17 23.21
CA ILE A 160 -5.53 -37.21 24.07
C ILE A 160 -4.15 -36.93 23.46
N ILE A 161 -3.91 -35.69 23.05
CA ILE A 161 -2.65 -35.24 22.43
C ILE A 161 -2.06 -34.14 23.30
N ASN A 162 -0.80 -34.32 23.69
CA ASN A 162 -0.01 -33.29 24.36
C ASN A 162 1.22 -33.01 23.51
N ILE A 163 1.37 -31.75 23.10
CA ILE A 163 2.54 -31.25 22.38
C ILE A 163 3.24 -30.27 23.31
N TYR A 164 4.52 -30.52 23.54
CA TYR A 164 5.42 -29.66 24.28
C TYR A 164 6.44 -29.14 23.28
N ASP A 165 6.72 -27.84 23.36
CA ASP A 165 7.75 -27.17 22.56
C ASP A 165 7.52 -27.36 21.05
N GLY A 166 6.30 -27.07 20.60
CA GLY A 166 5.98 -27.12 19.18
C GLY A 166 4.54 -26.83 18.81
N ASN A 167 4.24 -26.96 17.51
CA ASN A 167 2.98 -26.55 16.89
C ASN A 167 2.23 -27.69 16.20
N ILE A 168 0.94 -27.44 15.92
CA ILE A 168 0.16 -28.21 14.93
C ILE A 168 -0.05 -27.35 13.69
N PHE A 169 0.26 -27.88 12.52
CA PHE A 169 0.08 -27.20 11.25
C PHE A 169 -0.68 -28.03 10.22
N SER A 170 -1.56 -27.38 9.46
CA SER A 170 -2.22 -27.94 8.28
C SER A 170 -2.33 -26.93 7.14
N ASN A 171 -1.95 -27.33 5.93
CA ASN A 171 -2.18 -26.55 4.70
C ASN A 171 -3.67 -26.45 4.30
N ALA A 172 -4.56 -27.12 5.03
CA ALA A 172 -5.98 -27.16 4.74
C ALA A 172 -6.80 -27.00 6.02
N LYS A 173 -7.68 -27.95 6.34
CA LYS A 173 -8.53 -27.88 7.54
C LYS A 173 -7.88 -28.61 8.72
N ILE A 174 -8.04 -28.06 9.92
CA ILE A 174 -7.83 -28.76 11.19
C ILE A 174 -9.19 -28.99 11.82
N LYS A 175 -9.48 -30.25 12.15
CA LYS A 175 -10.72 -30.66 12.81
C LYS A 175 -10.42 -31.45 14.08
N ILE A 176 -10.82 -30.91 15.22
CA ILE A 176 -10.69 -31.57 16.51
C ILE A 176 -12.10 -31.92 16.99
N GLU A 177 -12.44 -33.21 17.06
CA GLU A 177 -13.80 -33.63 17.44
C GLU A 177 -13.85 -34.80 18.43
N GLY A 178 -14.90 -34.85 19.26
CA GLY A 178 -15.25 -36.00 20.09
C GLY A 178 -15.08 -35.78 21.59
N LYS A 179 -16.06 -36.29 22.36
CA LYS A 179 -16.23 -36.03 23.82
C LYS A 179 -15.02 -36.41 24.69
N ASN A 180 -14.17 -37.31 24.20
CA ASN A 180 -12.98 -37.78 24.88
C ASN A 180 -11.69 -37.24 24.23
N THR A 181 -11.81 -36.22 23.37
CA THR A 181 -10.67 -35.58 22.71
C THR A 181 -10.17 -34.42 23.54
N ASN A 182 -8.89 -34.45 23.90
CA ASN A 182 -8.20 -33.35 24.57
C ASN A 182 -6.88 -33.07 23.85
N VAL A 183 -6.70 -31.84 23.35
CA VAL A 183 -5.48 -31.40 22.67
C VAL A 183 -4.88 -30.25 23.46
N THR A 184 -3.70 -30.47 24.03
CA THR A 184 -2.95 -29.46 24.78
C THR A 184 -1.62 -29.19 24.06
N ILE A 185 -1.38 -27.93 23.72
CA ILE A 185 -0.13 -27.47 23.10
C ILE A 185 0.47 -26.42 24.02
N ILE A 186 1.68 -26.69 24.50
CA ILE A 186 2.35 -25.89 25.52
C ILE A 186 3.60 -25.29 24.89
N ASP A 187 3.65 -23.95 24.92
CA ASP A 187 4.82 -23.15 24.56
C ASP A 187 5.91 -23.29 25.63
N ASN A 188 7.18 -23.34 25.22
CA ASN A 188 8.30 -23.34 26.13
C ASN A 188 8.53 -21.92 26.68
N PRO A 189 8.33 -21.65 27.98
CA PRO A 189 8.53 -20.31 28.52
C PRO A 189 10.00 -19.85 28.52
N GLU A 190 10.95 -20.76 28.27
CA GLU A 190 12.39 -20.47 28.23
C GLU A 190 12.89 -20.04 26.84
N THR A 191 12.13 -20.27 25.77
CA THR A 191 12.48 -19.79 24.43
C THR A 191 11.97 -18.36 24.24
N THR A 192 12.81 -17.49 23.68
CA THR A 192 12.42 -16.09 23.38
C THR A 192 11.55 -15.97 22.12
N GLU A 193 11.44 -17.06 21.36
CA GLU A 193 10.69 -17.15 20.11
C GLU A 193 9.26 -17.57 20.45
N LYS A 194 8.31 -16.64 20.37
CA LYS A 194 6.87 -16.90 20.62
C LYS A 194 6.19 -17.70 19.50
N LEU A 195 6.92 -18.60 18.86
CA LEU A 195 6.46 -19.33 17.68
C LEU A 195 5.85 -20.68 18.05
N GLU A 196 6.07 -21.18 19.27
CA GLU A 196 5.56 -22.49 19.73
C GLU A 196 4.21 -22.38 20.45
N GLY A 197 3.53 -23.51 20.67
CA GLY A 197 2.26 -23.53 21.39
C GLY A 197 1.02 -23.22 20.54
N GLN A 198 1.15 -23.19 19.21
CA GLN A 198 0.12 -22.68 18.29
C GLN A 198 -0.57 -23.77 17.46
N ILE A 199 -1.81 -23.47 17.06
CA ILE A 199 -2.55 -24.23 16.03
C ILE A 199 -2.63 -23.36 14.77
N LEU A 200 -2.07 -23.87 13.67
CA LEU A 200 -1.92 -23.16 12.41
C LEU A 200 -2.67 -23.90 11.29
N ALA A 201 -3.85 -23.40 10.91
CA ALA A 201 -4.62 -23.92 9.79
C ALA A 201 -4.66 -22.87 8.66
N VAL A 202 -4.22 -23.21 7.45
CA VAL A 202 -4.27 -22.24 6.34
C VAL A 202 -5.71 -21.90 5.94
N LYS A 203 -6.65 -22.85 6.08
CA LYS A 203 -8.06 -22.65 5.70
C LYS A 203 -8.97 -22.55 6.92
N GLU A 204 -9.27 -23.69 7.54
CA GLU A 204 -10.35 -23.74 8.53
C GLU A 204 -9.90 -24.47 9.79
N TYR A 205 -10.24 -23.91 10.94
CA TYR A 205 -10.20 -24.59 12.23
C TYR A 205 -11.64 -24.91 12.68
N GLU A 206 -11.90 -26.15 13.06
CA GLU A 206 -13.18 -26.60 13.63
C GLU A 206 -12.95 -27.41 14.90
N GLU A 207 -13.52 -26.93 16.00
CA GLU A 207 -13.57 -27.63 17.29
C GLU A 207 -15.00 -28.11 17.57
N LYS A 208 -15.18 -29.40 17.91
CA LYS A 208 -16.50 -29.95 18.20
C LYS A 208 -16.50 -31.01 19.29
N ASP A 209 -17.24 -30.73 20.36
CA ASP A 209 -17.37 -31.66 21.50
C ASP A 209 -16.02 -32.08 22.11
N SER A 210 -14.98 -31.25 22.03
CA SER A 210 -13.62 -31.54 22.51
C SER A 210 -13.12 -30.48 23.50
N ALA A 211 -11.91 -30.67 24.04
CA ALA A 211 -11.18 -29.63 24.77
C ALA A 211 -9.86 -29.30 24.09
N VAL A 212 -9.62 -28.02 23.78
CA VAL A 212 -8.37 -27.56 23.16
C VAL A 212 -7.74 -26.47 24.01
N THR A 213 -6.43 -26.58 24.24
CA THR A 213 -5.62 -25.57 24.94
C THR A 213 -4.38 -25.30 24.09
N ALA A 214 -4.27 -24.08 23.59
CA ALA A 214 -3.14 -23.58 22.80
C ALA A 214 -2.93 -22.09 23.12
N ALA A 215 -1.73 -21.57 22.86
CA ALA A 215 -1.43 -20.15 23.06
C ALA A 215 -2.20 -19.26 22.07
N GLU A 216 -2.17 -19.62 20.79
CA GLU A 216 -2.92 -18.95 19.72
C GLU A 216 -3.44 -19.97 18.69
N ILE A 217 -4.53 -19.60 18.01
CA ILE A 217 -5.14 -20.36 16.92
C ILE A 217 -5.26 -19.43 15.71
N HIS A 218 -4.64 -19.83 14.59
CA HIS A 218 -4.63 -19.07 13.33
C HIS A 218 -5.33 -19.85 12.23
N ALA A 219 -6.44 -19.31 11.70
CA ALA A 219 -7.16 -19.87 10.55
C ALA A 219 -7.92 -18.80 9.75
N GLU A 220 -8.23 -19.06 8.47
CA GLU A 220 -8.97 -18.14 7.59
C GLU A 220 -10.38 -17.80 8.14
N ASN A 221 -10.99 -18.75 8.85
CA ASN A 221 -12.32 -18.60 9.46
C ASN A 221 -12.28 -18.02 10.89
N GLU A 222 -11.10 -17.75 11.44
CA GLU A 222 -10.91 -17.10 12.74
C GLU A 222 -10.81 -15.58 12.57
N PRO A 223 -11.10 -14.76 13.59
CA PRO A 223 -11.19 -13.30 13.48
C PRO A 223 -9.86 -12.59 13.18
N TYR A 224 -8.77 -13.33 13.00
CA TYR A 224 -7.50 -12.80 12.51
C TYR A 224 -7.40 -13.02 11.00
N THR A 225 -7.56 -11.91 10.28
CA THR A 225 -7.58 -11.80 8.82
C THR A 225 -6.52 -12.67 8.14
N PRO A 226 -6.88 -13.44 7.07
CA PRO A 226 -5.87 -14.05 6.21
C PRO A 226 -4.91 -12.96 5.72
N ALA A 227 -3.62 -13.30 5.63
CA ALA A 227 -2.62 -12.39 5.10
C ALA A 227 -3.11 -11.81 3.76
N ALA A 228 -3.19 -10.49 3.66
CA ALA A 228 -3.62 -9.83 2.44
C ALA A 228 -2.78 -10.31 1.25
N ASP A 229 -3.44 -10.49 0.10
CA ASP A 229 -2.77 -10.89 -1.14
C ASP A 229 -1.52 -10.03 -1.38
N SER A 230 -0.41 -10.69 -1.74
CA SER A 230 0.81 -9.96 -2.04
C SER A 230 0.56 -9.04 -3.23
N LEU A 231 0.57 -7.73 -3.01
CA LEU A 231 0.52 -6.78 -4.10
C LEU A 231 1.85 -6.83 -4.85
N PHE A 232 1.80 -7.06 -6.17
CA PHE A 232 2.96 -6.86 -7.03
C PHE A 232 3.29 -5.37 -7.05
N MET A 233 4.34 -4.99 -6.33
CA MET A 233 4.76 -3.60 -6.23
C MET A 233 6.00 -3.38 -7.09
N PRO A 234 5.98 -2.42 -8.03
CA PRO A 234 7.18 -2.06 -8.77
C PRO A 234 8.25 -1.56 -7.79
N MET A 235 9.51 -1.98 -7.98
CA MET A 235 10.64 -1.54 -7.16
C MET A 235 11.00 -0.08 -7.45
N VAL A 236 10.33 0.87 -6.79
CA VAL A 236 10.63 2.29 -6.92
C VAL A 236 11.72 2.67 -5.93
N ASP A 237 12.93 2.88 -6.43
CA ASP A 237 14.07 3.40 -5.68
C ASP A 237 14.69 4.60 -6.40
N PHE A 238 14.90 5.69 -5.67
CA PHE A 238 15.46 6.93 -6.18
C PHE A 238 16.94 7.14 -5.83
N ASP A 239 17.51 6.31 -4.95
CA ASP A 239 18.88 6.47 -4.43
C ASP A 239 19.89 5.49 -5.02
N SER A 240 19.50 4.27 -5.39
CA SER A 240 20.49 3.31 -5.88
C SER A 240 21.05 3.71 -7.24
N ARG A 241 22.32 3.38 -7.42
CA ARG A 241 23.00 3.36 -8.73
C ARG A 241 22.80 2.02 -9.45
N GLU A 242 21.91 1.17 -8.94
CA GLU A 242 21.69 -0.14 -9.53
C GLU A 242 21.00 0.01 -10.88
N SER A 243 21.46 -0.75 -11.87
CA SER A 243 20.85 -0.76 -13.21
C SER A 243 19.41 -1.30 -13.20
N SER A 244 19.03 -2.04 -12.15
CA SER A 244 17.70 -2.58 -11.91
C SER A 244 16.70 -1.54 -11.36
N SER A 245 17.15 -0.39 -10.83
CA SER A 245 16.25 0.66 -10.32
C SER A 245 15.41 1.27 -11.44
N HIS A 246 14.13 1.57 -11.15
CA HIS A 246 13.26 2.31 -12.09
C HIS A 246 13.83 3.67 -12.48
N LYS A 247 14.62 4.33 -11.63
CA LYS A 247 15.31 5.58 -11.98
C LYS A 247 16.40 5.33 -13.03
N SER A 248 17.25 4.32 -12.83
CA SER A 248 18.30 3.94 -13.80
C SER A 248 17.70 3.42 -15.10
N GLN A 249 16.60 2.66 -15.04
CA GLN A 249 15.88 2.18 -16.21
C GLN A 249 15.20 3.34 -16.95
N ALA A 250 14.57 4.28 -16.24
CA ALA A 250 13.98 5.48 -16.83
C ALA A 250 15.05 6.35 -17.49
N GLN A 251 16.19 6.57 -16.83
CA GLN A 251 17.33 7.29 -17.40
C GLN A 251 17.88 6.57 -18.64
N THR A 252 18.03 5.24 -18.58
CA THR A 252 18.48 4.46 -19.74
C THR A 252 17.49 4.57 -20.91
N LYS A 253 16.19 4.58 -20.64
CA LYS A 253 15.15 4.76 -21.68
C LYS A 253 15.12 6.19 -22.24
N GLU A 254 15.39 7.18 -21.40
CA GLU A 254 15.57 8.57 -21.80
C GLU A 254 16.81 8.72 -22.70
N ASP A 255 17.94 8.15 -22.28
CA ASP A 255 19.20 8.13 -23.03
C ASP A 255 19.07 7.34 -24.35
N GLU A 256 18.24 6.30 -24.39
CA GLU A 256 17.86 5.54 -25.59
C GLU A 256 16.87 6.30 -26.50
N GLY A 257 16.40 7.49 -26.12
CA GLY A 257 15.46 8.30 -26.90
C GLY A 257 14.04 7.74 -26.97
N LYS A 258 13.66 6.84 -26.06
CA LYS A 258 12.37 6.12 -26.07
C LYS A 258 11.24 6.84 -25.31
N CYS A 259 11.49 8.05 -24.78
CA CYS A 259 10.47 8.88 -24.11
C CYS A 259 9.56 9.68 -25.06
N GLN A 260 9.46 9.31 -26.34
CA GLN A 260 8.70 10.04 -27.37
C GLN A 260 7.18 10.20 -27.05
N ILE A 261 6.63 9.38 -26.16
CA ILE A 261 5.21 9.44 -25.76
C ILE A 261 4.88 10.73 -24.98
N LEU A 262 5.86 11.36 -24.32
CA LEU A 262 5.62 12.60 -23.54
C LEU A 262 5.82 13.88 -24.36
N CYS A 263 6.51 13.82 -25.50
CA CYS A 263 6.77 14.97 -26.39
C CYS A 263 5.81 15.06 -27.59
N ASN A 264 4.70 14.31 -27.61
CA ASN A 264 3.69 14.35 -28.67
C ASN A 264 4.30 14.27 -30.09
N ASP A 265 5.18 13.28 -30.31
CA ASP A 265 5.90 13.02 -31.56
C ASP A 265 6.90 14.09 -32.02
N SER A 266 7.27 15.06 -31.17
CA SER A 266 8.40 15.95 -31.43
C SER A 266 9.73 15.33 -30.95
N SER A 267 10.81 15.56 -31.69
CA SER A 267 12.15 15.08 -31.35
C SER A 267 12.67 15.81 -30.11
N CYS A 268 12.68 15.16 -28.95
CA CYS A 268 13.21 15.76 -27.72
C CYS A 268 14.74 15.84 -27.83
N THR A 269 15.28 17.01 -28.20
CA THR A 269 16.72 17.30 -28.11
C THR A 269 17.02 17.90 -26.74
N SER A 270 17.66 17.11 -25.88
CA SER A 270 18.24 17.49 -24.58
C SER A 270 17.29 18.02 -23.47
N SER A 271 17.11 17.17 -22.45
CA SER A 271 16.59 17.46 -21.10
C SER A 271 15.18 18.06 -21.02
N CYS A 272 14.22 17.27 -20.54
CA CYS A 272 12.89 17.73 -20.16
C CYS A 272 12.97 18.57 -18.87
N ASN A 273 13.28 19.87 -18.99
CA ASN A 273 13.04 20.83 -17.92
C ASN A 273 11.66 21.48 -18.11
N GLY A 274 10.71 21.14 -17.25
CA GLY A 274 9.58 22.02 -16.95
C GLY A 274 8.62 22.38 -18.10
N GLY A 275 8.33 21.47 -19.03
CA GLY A 275 7.18 21.62 -19.93
C GLY A 275 7.33 22.65 -21.05
N SER A 276 8.54 23.14 -21.34
CA SER A 276 8.87 23.81 -22.60
C SER A 276 10.07 23.13 -23.23
N CYS A 277 9.94 22.70 -24.49
CA CYS A 277 11.07 22.32 -25.33
C CYS A 277 11.62 23.59 -25.96
N ASP A 278 12.90 23.91 -25.69
CA ASP A 278 13.70 24.79 -26.54
C ASP A 278 14.53 23.93 -27.52
#